data_AF-A0A3M3JCG4-F1
#
_entry.id   AF-A0A3M3JCG4-F1
#
_cell.length_a   1.000
_cell.length_b   1.000
_cell.length_c   1.000
_cell.angle_alpha   90.00
_cell.angle_beta   90.00
_cell.angle_gamma   90.00
#
_symmetry.space_group_name_H-M   'P 1'
#
loop_
_entity.id
_entity.type
_entity.pdbx_description
1 polymer ?
#
loop_
_entity_poly.entity_id
_entity_poly.type
_entity_poly.pdbx_seq_one_letter_code
_entity_poly.pdbx_strand_id
1 'polypeptide(L)' 'MPVHEHSGSVMTNKQRLIYSVLIAVGVLAIMLGLSHLQNSGAITEKTFQYIAISVAVLVVILNGIMRRKVKR' A
#
# COMPACT_ATOMS: atom_id res chain seq x y z
N MET A 1 42.12 5.19 -9.40
CA MET A 1 41.07 4.37 -10.04
C MET A 1 39.90 4.25 -9.08
N PRO A 2 38.77 4.96 -9.28
CA PRO A 2 37.62 4.86 -8.38
C PRO A 2 36.65 3.80 -8.93
N VAL A 3 36.58 2.66 -8.24
CA VAL A 3 35.47 1.73 -8.40
C VAL A 3 34.30 2.35 -7.64
N HIS A 4 33.38 2.97 -8.36
CA HIS A 4 32.07 3.29 -7.81
C HIS A 4 31.35 1.97 -7.55
N GLU A 5 31.54 1.45 -6.35
CA GLU A 5 30.78 0.34 -5.80
C GLU A 5 29.33 0.82 -5.65
N HIS A 6 28.54 0.56 -6.69
CA HIS A 6 27.10 0.69 -6.63
C HIS A 6 26.62 -0.47 -5.75
N SER A 7 26.63 -0.24 -4.43
CA SER A 7 26.10 -1.16 -3.44
C SER A 7 24.64 -1.44 -3.76
N GLY A 8 24.43 -2.50 -4.54
CA GLY A 8 23.13 -3.12 -4.71
C GLY A 8 22.63 -3.48 -3.33
N SER A 9 21.66 -2.71 -2.83
CA SER A 9 20.89 -3.04 -1.64
C SER A 9 20.31 -4.44 -1.85
N VAL A 10 20.98 -5.47 -1.31
CA VAL A 10 20.45 -6.82 -1.19
C VAL A 10 19.11 -6.68 -0.49
N MET A 11 18.01 -6.86 -1.23
CA MET A 11 16.66 -6.80 -0.67
C MET A 11 16.53 -7.92 0.35
N THR A 12 16.83 -7.60 1.60
CA THR A 12 16.90 -8.60 2.67
C THR A 12 15.51 -9.17 2.90
N ASN A 13 15.40 -10.42 3.35
CA ASN A 13 14.11 -11.01 3.74
C ASN A 13 13.34 -10.10 4.72
N LYS A 14 14.06 -9.32 5.54
CA LYS A 14 13.48 -8.30 6.42
C LYS A 14 12.83 -7.15 5.65
N GLN A 15 13.44 -6.62 4.59
CA GLN A 15 12.82 -5.58 3.76
C GLN A 15 11.55 -6.08 3.05
N ARG A 16 11.56 -7.34 2.60
CA ARG A 16 10.39 -7.96 1.96
C ARG A 16 9.24 -8.15 2.97
N LEU A 17 9.57 -8.54 4.20
CA LEU A 17 8.62 -8.64 5.31
C LEU A 17 8.07 -7.25 5.68
N ILE A 18 8.93 -6.24 5.83
CA ILE A 18 8.53 -4.87 6.16
C ILE A 18 7.60 -4.30 5.09
N TYR A 19 7.91 -4.47 3.80
CA TYR A 19 7.04 -4.03 2.71
C TYR A 19 5.66 -4.70 2.77
N SER A 20 5.61 -6.01 3.02
CA SER A 20 4.35 -6.74 3.15
C SER A 20 3.53 -6.25 4.34
N VAL A 21 4.18 -6.05 5.48
CA VAL A 21 3.55 -5.54 6.70
C VAL A 21 3.06 -4.11 6.51
N LEU A 22 3.85 -3.24 5.87
CA LEU A 22 3.45 -1.86 5.59
C LEU A 22 2.18 -1.78 4.74
N ILE A 23 2.05 -2.63 3.71
CA ILE A 23 0.85 -2.67 2.88
C ILE A 23 -0.33 -3.22 3.66
N ALA A 24 -0.14 -4.32 4.40
CA ALA A 24 -1.20 -4.91 5.22
C ALA A 24 -1.72 -3.92 6.27
N VAL A 25 -0.83 -3.23 6.98
CA VAL A 25 -1.16 -2.21 7.98
C VAL A 25 -1.82 -1.00 7.31
N GLY A 26 -1.35 -0.57 6.14
CA GLY A 26 -1.96 0.52 5.37
C GLY A 26 -3.41 0.23 4.97
N VAL A 27 -3.68 -0.97 4.45
CA VAL A 27 -5.04 -1.40 4.09
C VAL A 27 -5.92 -1.52 5.34
N LEU A 28 -5.39 -2.11 6.42
CA LEU A 28 -6.09 -2.21 7.71
C LEU A 28 -6.47 -0.86 8.28
N ALA A 29 -5.54 0.10 8.30
CA ALA A 29 -5.78 1.44 8.82
C ALA A 29 -6.86 2.17 8.01
N ILE A 30 -6.92 1.96 6.70
CA ILE A 30 -7.94 2.58 5.85
C ILE A 30 -9.32 1.93 6.08
N MET A 31 -9.39 0.60 6.16
CA MET A 31 -10.63 -0.11 6.51
C MET A 31 -11.15 0.29 7.90
N LEU A 32 -10.26 0.42 8.89
CA LEU A 32 -10.60 0.87 10.24
C LEU A 32 -11.04 2.33 10.28
N GLY A 33 -10.34 3.23 9.59
CA GLY A 33 -10.67 4.65 9.52
C GLY A 33 -12.03 4.88 8.86
N LEU A 34 -12.30 4.15 7.78
CA LEU A 34 -13.62 4.16 7.14
C LEU A 34 -14.70 3.58 8.07
N SER A 35 -14.40 2.52 8.83
CA SER A 35 -15.38 1.94 9.77
C SER A 35 -15.69 2.91 10.90
N HIS A 36 -14.71 3.66 11.36
CA HIS A 36 -14.89 4.69 12.39
C HIS A 36 -15.73 5.87 11.87
N LEU A 37 -15.58 6.22 10.59
CA LEU A 37 -16.35 7.25 9.91
C LEU A 37 -17.80 6.79 9.64
N GLN A 38 -17.99 5.50 9.36
CA GLN A 38 -19.29 4.84 9.28
C GLN A 38 -20.00 4.82 10.65
N ASN A 39 -19.27 4.50 11.72
CA ASN A 39 -19.79 4.48 13.10
C ASN A 39 -20.13 5.89 13.65
N SER A 40 -19.46 6.94 13.16
CA SER A 40 -19.80 8.34 13.48
C SER A 40 -21.02 8.87 12.73
N GLY A 41 -21.69 8.04 11.91
CA GLY A 41 -22.90 8.41 11.16
C GLY A 41 -22.63 9.30 9.94
N ALA A 42 -21.37 9.53 9.57
CA ALA A 42 -21.03 10.37 8.43
C ALA A 42 -21.22 9.65 7.08
N ILE A 43 -21.26 8.32 7.07
CA ILE A 43 -21.19 7.50 5.84
C ILE A 43 -22.17 6.31 5.91
N THR A 44 -22.97 6.13 4.84
CA THR A 44 -23.85 4.95 4.67
C THR A 44 -23.08 3.75 4.08
N GLU A 45 -23.62 2.54 4.24
CA GLU A 45 -22.96 1.27 3.87
C GLU A 45 -22.49 1.22 2.40
N LYS A 46 -23.30 1.77 1.48
CA LYS A 46 -22.94 1.88 0.05
C LYS A 46 -21.75 2.81 -0.18
N THR A 47 -21.66 3.90 0.58
CA THR A 47 -20.55 4.85 0.49
C THR A 47 -19.29 4.26 1.11
N PHE A 48 -19.39 3.48 2.20
CA PHE A 48 -18.25 2.74 2.76
C PHE A 48 -17.68 1.75 1.74
N GLN A 49 -18.52 0.92 1.11
CA GLN A 49 -18.08 -0.01 0.07
C GLN A 49 -17.46 0.73 -1.12
N TYR A 50 -18.07 1.83 -1.57
CA TYR A 50 -17.55 2.61 -2.68
C TYR A 50 -16.15 3.14 -2.39
N ILE A 51 -15.93 3.72 -1.20
CA ILE A 51 -14.60 4.22 -0.82
C ILE A 51 -13.61 3.06 -0.62
N ALA A 52 -14.03 1.96 0.00
CA ALA A 52 -13.20 0.78 0.20
C ALA A 52 -12.70 0.19 -1.13
N ILE A 53 -13.57 0.04 -2.12
CA ILE A 53 -13.20 -0.42 -3.47
C ILE A 53 -12.28 0.60 -4.15
N SER A 54 -12.61 1.89 -4.05
CA SER A 54 -11.81 2.98 -4.65
C SER A 54 -10.37 2.96 -4.13
N VAL A 55 -10.20 2.88 -2.81
CA VAL A 55 -8.89 2.82 -2.16
C VAL A 55 -8.15 1.54 -2.55
N ALA A 56 -8.83 0.39 -2.51
CA ALA A 56 -8.21 -0.89 -2.87
C ALA A 56 -7.66 -0.88 -4.29
N VAL A 57 -8.43 -0.33 -5.25
CA VAL A 57 -8.00 -0.16 -6.64
C VAL A 57 -6.81 0.81 -6.73
N LEU A 58 -6.85 1.95 -6.03
CA LEU A 58 -5.77 2.93 -6.05
C LEU A 58 -4.44 2.34 -5.56
N VAL A 59 -4.47 1.60 -4.44
CA VAL A 59 -3.30 0.94 -3.85
C VAL A 59 -2.74 -0.13 -4.79
N VAL A 60 -3.61 -0.92 -5.43
CA VAL A 60 -3.20 -1.92 -6.43
C VAL A 60 -2.59 -1.28 -7.66
N ILE A 61 -3.14 -0.16 -8.14
CA ILE A 61 -2.59 0.59 -9.27
C ILE A 61 -1.22 1.15 -8.91
N LEU A 62 -1.05 1.78 -7.75
CA LEU A 62 0.25 2.32 -7.31
C LEU A 62 1.29 1.20 -7.16
N ASN A 63 0.93 0.10 -6.51
CA ASN A 63 1.81 -1.07 -6.37
C ASN A 63 2.14 -1.69 -7.74
N GLY A 64 1.16 -1.80 -8.62
CA GLY A 64 1.29 -2.28 -10.00
C GLY A 64 2.16 -1.39 -10.88
N ILE A 65 2.08 -0.06 -10.71
CA ILE A 65 2.91 0.92 -11.43
C ILE A 65 4.37 0.80 -10.96
N MET A 66 4.63 0.72 -9.66
CA MET A 66 5.99 0.46 -9.13
C MET A 66 6.58 -0.84 -9.72
N ARG A 67 5.77 -1.90 -9.81
CA ARG A 67 6.18 -3.17 -10.44
C ARG A 67 6.43 -3.05 -11.95
N ARG A 68 5.70 -2.18 -12.65
CA ARG A 68 5.92 -1.89 -14.08
C ARG A 68 7.16 -1.03 -14.31
N LYS A 69 7.41 -0.05 -13.44
CA LYS A 69 8.60 0.82 -13.51
C LYS A 69 9.89 0.08 -13.21
N VAL A 70 9.88 -0.94 -12.35
CA VAL A 70 11.06 -1.80 -12.09
C VAL A 70 11.45 -2.67 -13.28
N LYS A 71 10.55 -2.88 -14.26
CA LYS A 71 10.85 -3.64 -15.48
C LYS A 71 11.32 -2.79 -16.66
N ARG A 72 11.39 -1.46 -16.53
CA ARG A 72 11.99 -0.57 -17.53
C ARG A 72 13.29 0.01 -17.02
#